data_AF-A0A7J9MTH2-F1
#
_entry.id   AF-A0A7J9MTH2-F1
#
_cell.length_a   1.000
_cell.length_b   1.000
_cell.length_c   1.000
_cell.angle_alpha   90.00
_cell.angle_beta   90.00
_cell.angle_gamma   90.00
#
_symmetry.space_group_name_H-M   'P 1'
#
loop_
_entity.id
_entity.type
_entity.pdbx_description
1 polymer ?
#
loop_
_entity_poly.entity_id
_entity_poly.type
_entity_poly.pdbx_seq_one_letter_code
_entity_poly.pdbx_strand_id
1 'polypeptide(L)' 'MIREDKDRFSIVAFVFPNKGTIIKTPKELIDEQHPRVFKDFDFLEFFSFVFSDPARTRDSGQLLYEFAALSPPFSN' A
#
# COMPACT_ATOMS: atom_id res chain seq x y z
N MET A 1 -4.82 5.47 -20.36
CA MET A 1 -6.01 4.83 -20.94
C MET A 1 -5.65 4.37 -22.35
N ILE A 2 -5.38 3.08 -22.54
CA ILE A 2 -5.27 2.53 -23.90
C ILE A 2 -6.68 2.52 -24.47
N ARG A 3 -6.92 3.32 -25.50
CA ARG A 3 -8.09 3.22 -26.36
C ARG A 3 -7.59 2.70 -27.71
N GLU A 4 -7.49 1.39 -27.84
CA GLU A 4 -7.73 0.76 -29.14
C GLU A 4 -9.20 0.37 -29.18
N ASP A 5 -9.85 0.49 -30.33
CA ASP A 5 -11.22 0.04 -30.60
C ASP A 5 -11.32 -1.50 -30.66
N LYS A 6 -10.72 -2.18 -29.68
CA LYS A 6 -10.68 -3.64 -29.60
C LYS A 6 -11.08 -4.09 -28.21
N ASP A 7 -11.80 -5.21 -28.17
CA ASP A 7 -12.16 -5.87 -26.93
C ASP A 7 -10.90 -6.26 -26.14
N ARG A 8 -10.87 -5.87 -24.86
CA ARG A 8 -9.80 -6.23 -23.93
C ARG A 8 -10.36 -7.19 -22.89
N PHE A 9 -9.95 -8.45 -22.96
CA PHE A 9 -10.22 -9.44 -21.93
C PHE A 9 -9.04 -9.53 -20.97
N SER A 10 -9.30 -9.63 -19.67
CA SER A 10 -8.27 -9.86 -18.66
C SER A 10 -8.80 -10.72 -17.52
N ILE A 11 -7.95 -11.62 -17.03
CA ILE A 11 -8.18 -12.41 -15.81
C ILE A 11 -7.08 -12.01 -14.84
N VAL A 12 -7.43 -11.79 -13.58
CA VAL A 12 -6.48 -11.42 -12.53
C VAL A 12 -6.69 -12.30 -11.30
N ALA A 13 -5.58 -12.72 -10.71
CA ALA A 13 -5.52 -13.39 -9.44
C ALA A 13 -4.61 -12.58 -8.51
N PHE A 14 -5.06 -12.36 -7.28
CA PHE A 14 -4.31 -11.63 -6.26
C PHE A 14 -4.00 -12.57 -5.10
N VAL A 15 -2.78 -12.48 -4.59
CA VAL A 15 -2.38 -13.20 -3.38
C VAL A 15 -2.48 -12.23 -2.21
N PHE A 16 -3.34 -12.57 -1.25
CA PHE A 16 -3.55 -11.77 -0.05
C PHE A 16 -2.90 -12.43 1.17
N PRO A 17 -2.36 -11.63 2.11
CA PRO A 17 -1.97 -12.13 3.41
C PRO A 17 -3.15 -12.76 4.16
N ASN A 18 -2.88 -13.76 5.00
CA ASN A 18 -3.89 -14.35 5.88
C ASN A 18 -4.37 -13.33 6.92
N LYS A 19 -5.59 -13.49 7.43
CA LYS A 19 -6.13 -12.67 8.53
C LYS A 19 -5.18 -12.68 9.73
N GLY A 20 -4.89 -11.49 10.28
CA GLY A 20 -3.96 -11.32 11.40
C GLY A 20 -2.49 -11.24 10.98
N THR A 21 -2.17 -11.26 9.67
CA THR A 21 -0.79 -11.10 9.21
C THR A 21 -0.32 -9.67 9.41
N ILE A 22 0.72 -9.52 10.22
CA ILE A 22 1.43 -8.25 10.38
C ILE A 22 2.45 -8.10 9.26
N ILE A 23 2.28 -7.08 8.44
CA ILE A 23 3.23 -6.64 7.42
C ILE A 23 4.37 -5.91 8.10
N LYS A 24 5.60 -6.29 7.76
CA LYS A 24 6.84 -5.75 8.33
C LYS A 24 7.85 -5.48 7.24
N THR A 25 8.67 -4.45 7.42
CA THR A 25 9.84 -4.26 6.59
C THR A 25 10.88 -5.34 6.92
N PRO A 26 11.34 -6.14 5.94
CA PRO A 26 12.44 -7.08 6.14
C PRO A 26 13.69 -6.35 6.68
N LYS A 27 14.39 -6.98 7.63
CA LYS A 27 15.50 -6.32 8.34
C LYS A 27 16.68 -6.04 7.41
N GLU A 28 16.89 -6.89 6.43
CA GLU A 28 17.91 -6.79 5.39
C GLU A 28 17.70 -5.62 4.43
N LEU A 29 16.52 -4.99 4.43
CA LEU A 29 16.21 -3.79 3.64
C LEU A 29 16.30 -2.50 4.47
N ILE A 30 16.75 -2.57 5.73
CA ILE A 30 16.91 -1.43 6.62
C ILE A 30 18.40 -1.22 6.88
N ASP A 31 18.92 -0.08 6.43
CA ASP A 31 20.31 0.31 6.63
C ASP A 31 20.42 1.82 6.91
N GLU A 32 21.65 2.33 7.05
CA GLU A 32 21.90 3.75 7.37
C GLU A 32 21.44 4.70 6.24
N GLN A 33 21.49 4.25 4.98
CA GLN A 33 21.06 5.02 3.81
C GLN A 33 19.55 4.87 3.56
N HIS A 34 18.98 3.73 3.93
CA HIS A 34 17.56 3.38 3.76
C HIS A 34 16.93 3.08 5.13
N PRO A 35 16.72 4.10 5.97
CA PRO A 35 16.08 3.89 7.26
C PRO A 35 14.64 3.43 7.04
N ARG A 36 14.14 2.69 8.02
CA ARG A 36 12.77 2.20 8.05
C ARG A 36 11.78 3.37 7.92
N VAL A 37 10.86 3.28 6.96
CA VAL A 37 9.85 4.33 6.68
C VAL A 37 8.49 4.03 7.30
N PHE A 38 8.09 2.75 7.37
CA PHE A 38 6.74 2.36 7.79
C PHE A 38 6.74 1.55 9.09
N LYS A 39 5.75 1.76 9.96
CA LYS A 39 5.49 0.91 11.14
C LYS A 39 5.00 -0.48 10.72
N ASP A 40 5.07 -1.45 11.64
CA ASP A 40 4.46 -2.77 11.44
C ASP A 40 2.94 -2.59 11.48
N PHE A 41 2.20 -3.24 10.59
CA PHE A 41 0.74 -3.07 10.53
C PHE A 41 -0.01 -4.33 10.10
N ASP A 42 -1.25 -4.48 10.54
CA ASP A 42 -2.12 -5.56 10.07
C ASP A 42 -2.64 -5.25 8.65
N PHE A 43 -2.50 -6.21 7.74
CA PHE A 43 -2.89 -6.02 6.35
C PHE A 43 -4.39 -5.73 6.18
N LEU A 44 -5.26 -6.38 6.94
CA LEU A 44 -6.70 -6.18 6.82
C LEU A 44 -7.14 -4.84 7.39
N GLU A 45 -6.47 -4.32 8.42
CA GLU A 45 -6.71 -2.95 8.90
C GLU A 45 -6.36 -1.91 7.81
N PHE A 46 -5.21 -2.09 7.14
CA PHE A 46 -4.85 -1.25 6.00
C PHE A 46 -5.86 -1.38 4.85
N PHE A 47 -6.25 -2.61 4.52
CA PHE A 47 -7.25 -2.86 3.47
C PHE A 47 -8.57 -2.17 3.81
N SER A 48 -9.08 -2.30 5.03
CA SER A 48 -10.28 -1.60 5.48
C SER A 48 -10.13 -0.07 5.42
N PHE A 49 -8.97 0.47 5.78
CA PHE A 49 -8.68 1.90 5.69
C PHE A 49 -8.69 2.43 4.24
N VAL A 50 -8.16 1.66 3.29
CA VAL A 50 -8.13 2.03 1.87
C VAL A 50 -9.55 2.11 1.29
N PHE A 51 -10.47 1.25 1.76
CA PHE A 51 -11.84 1.17 1.25
C PHE A 51 -12.90 1.83 2.15
N SER A 52 -12.51 2.47 3.25
CA SER A 52 -13.46 3.08 4.20
C SER A 52 -14.11 4.37 3.68
N ASP A 53 -13.41 5.12 2.83
CA ASP A 53 -13.89 6.37 2.27
C ASP A 53 -13.85 6.34 0.72
N PRO A 54 -15.03 6.29 0.06
CA PRO A 54 -15.13 6.33 -1.40
C PRO A 54 -14.61 7.62 -2.04
N ALA A 55 -14.50 8.72 -1.27
CA ALA A 55 -14.02 10.02 -1.73
C ALA A 55 -12.48 10.17 -1.68
N ARG A 56 -11.76 9.25 -1.02
CA ARG A 56 -10.30 9.26 -1.02
C ARG A 56 -9.74 9.07 -2.42
N THR A 57 -8.83 9.97 -2.80
CA THR A 57 -8.08 9.87 -4.06
C THR A 57 -7.19 8.63 -4.04
N ARG A 58 -7.29 7.82 -5.10
CA ARG A 58 -6.78 6.43 -5.17
C ARG A 58 -5.29 6.31 -5.47
N ASP A 59 -4.43 7.13 -4.88
CA ASP A 59 -3.00 6.84 -4.93
C ASP A 59 -2.64 5.87 -3.80
N SER A 60 -2.42 4.60 -4.15
CA SER A 60 -2.10 3.56 -3.17
C SER A 60 -0.81 3.83 -2.41
N GLY A 61 0.13 4.59 -3.00
CA GLY A 61 1.35 5.03 -2.34
C GLY A 61 1.03 5.98 -1.19
N GLN A 62 0.32 7.07 -1.47
CA GLN A 62 -0.09 8.06 -0.46
C GLN A 62 -0.89 7.44 0.70
N LEU A 63 -1.81 6.52 0.41
CA LEU A 63 -2.60 5.83 1.44
C LEU A 63 -1.73 4.99 2.39
N LEU A 64 -0.66 4.36 1.87
CA LEU A 64 0.28 3.63 2.72
C LEU A 64 1.09 4.58 3.61
N TYR A 65 1.50 5.74 3.09
CA TYR A 65 2.17 6.76 3.89
C TYR A 65 1.24 7.30 4.99
N GLU A 66 -0.02 7.63 4.67
CA GLU A 66 -0.99 8.11 5.66
C GLU A 66 -1.26 7.08 6.77
N PHE A 67 -1.36 5.80 6.41
CA PHE A 67 -1.68 4.73 7.35
C PHE A 67 -0.50 4.32 8.24
N ALA A 68 0.70 4.21 7.64
CA ALA A 68 1.81 3.50 8.24
C ALA A 68 3.13 4.29 8.34
N ALA A 69 3.26 5.50 7.78
CA ALA A 69 4.53 6.20 7.86
C ALA A 69 4.92 6.54 9.31
N LEU A 70 6.21 6.40 9.61
CA LEU A 70 6.80 6.77 10.91
C LEU A 70 7.02 8.28 11.04
N SER A 71 7.14 8.97 9.91
CA SER A 71 7.27 10.42 9.80
C SER A 71 6.43 10.92 8.62
N PRO A 72 5.94 12.16 8.62
CA PRO A 72 5.25 12.74 7.46
C PRO A 72 6.15 12.65 6.22
N PRO A 73 5.60 12.39 5.01
CA PRO A 73 6.39 12.54 3.79
C PRO A 73 6.92 13.97 3.76
N PHE A 74 8.23 14.12 3.58
CA PHE A 74 8.93 15.41 3.64
C PHE A 74 8.12 16.48 2.90
N SER A 75 7.78 17.56 3.62
CA SER A 75 7.24 18.77 3.03
C SER A 75 8.32 19.35 2.11
N ASN A 76 8.12 19.27 0.80
CA ASN A 76 8.88 20.10 -0.14
C ASN A 76 8.36 21.54 -0.07
#